data_AF-A0A4Y2C946-F1
#
_entry.id   AF-A0A4Y2C946-F1
#
_cell.length_a   1.000
_cell.length_b   1.000
_cell.length_c   1.000
_cell.angle_alpha   90.00
_cell.angle_beta   90.00
_cell.angle_gamma   90.00
#
_symmetry.space_group_name_H-M   'P 1'
#
loop_
_entity.id
_entity.type
_entity.pdbx_description
1 polymer ?
#
loop_
_entity_poly.entity_id
_entity_poly.type
_entity_poly.pdbx_seq_one_letter_code
_entity_poly.pdbx_strand_id
1 'polypeptide(L)'
;MAYLAKGCREDMFILEKELDLEPDTPMTIKKLRELITNDANYDEEFSKNLYEDIVEEGKAKEELAEKQRLEALAETHRKAELEEKQRQEALTELKRKDKVELERLKIEAQLKLGTTTNEADYSQLPNKEVSKFLHRFEVKEDMSLYLILFERQVHRLSIPKEHWVSYLLGLLPPEISHIIARKPNLKNR
;
A
#
# COMPACT_ATOMS: atom_id res chain seq x y z
N MET A 1 -57.56 29.60 12.35
CA MET A 1 -56.77 29.33 13.58
C MET A 1 -55.98 28.03 13.57
N ALA A 2 -56.14 27.12 12.59
CA ALA A 2 -55.47 25.81 12.62
C ALA A 2 -53.93 25.89 12.53
N TYR A 3 -53.38 26.94 11.91
CA TYR A 3 -51.94 27.16 11.80
C TYR A 3 -51.31 27.56 13.15
N LEU A 4 -51.94 28.48 13.90
CA LEU A 4 -51.54 28.84 15.27
C LEU A 4 -51.51 27.61 16.19
N ALA A 5 -52.47 26.68 16.05
CA ALA A 5 -52.49 25.46 16.85
C ALA A 5 -51.30 24.52 16.57
N LYS A 6 -50.83 24.48 15.32
CA LYS A 6 -49.76 23.58 14.84
C LYS A 6 -48.34 24.14 15.03
N GLY A 7 -48.18 25.46 14.99
CA GLY A 7 -46.86 26.08 15.09
C GLY A 7 -46.18 25.84 16.42
N CYS A 8 -44.86 25.68 16.36
CA CYS A 8 -44.02 25.57 17.54
C CYS A 8 -43.77 26.96 18.16
N ARG A 9 -43.12 27.01 19.31
CA ARG A 9 -42.93 28.29 20.02
C ARG A 9 -42.04 29.22 19.20
N GLU A 10 -41.01 28.68 18.57
CA GLU A 10 -40.04 29.40 17.76
C GLU A 10 -40.71 30.04 16.54
N ASP A 11 -41.54 29.29 15.80
CA ASP A 11 -42.27 29.82 14.64
C ASP A 11 -43.25 30.92 15.06
N MET A 12 -43.97 30.74 16.18
CA MET A 12 -44.91 31.74 16.70
C MET A 12 -44.20 33.02 17.15
N PHE A 13 -43.00 32.89 17.73
CA PHE A 13 -42.20 34.03 18.16
C PHE A 13 -41.66 34.85 16.97
N ILE A 14 -41.26 34.17 15.89
CA ILE A 14 -40.84 34.83 14.64
C ILE A 14 -42.06 35.51 14.00
N LEU A 15 -43.20 34.82 13.95
CA LEU A 15 -44.44 35.37 13.39
C LEU A 15 -44.88 36.65 14.09
N GLU A 16 -44.83 36.70 15.42
CA GLU A 16 -45.15 37.92 16.17
C GLU A 16 -44.21 39.08 15.84
N LYS A 17 -42.90 38.82 15.72
CA LYS A 17 -41.95 39.86 15.30
C LYS A 17 -42.26 40.39 13.91
N GLU A 18 -42.63 39.50 12.99
CA GLU A 18 -42.92 39.84 11.60
C GLU A 18 -44.28 40.55 11.44
N LEU A 19 -45.17 40.39 12.43
CA LEU A 19 -46.40 41.17 12.60
C LEU A 19 -46.17 42.49 13.35
N ASP A 20 -44.91 42.89 13.58
CA ASP A 20 -44.51 44.07 14.37
C ASP A 20 -45.07 44.08 15.80
N LEU A 21 -45.35 42.90 16.35
CA LEU A 21 -45.66 42.71 17.76
C LEU A 21 -44.35 42.61 18.56
N GLU A 22 -44.38 42.94 19.85
CA GLU A 22 -43.22 42.85 20.73
C GLU A 22 -43.30 41.57 21.61
N PRO A 23 -42.91 40.39 21.09
CA PRO A 23 -42.92 39.18 21.89
C PRO A 23 -41.73 39.13 22.84
N ASP A 24 -41.99 38.75 24.08
CA ASP A 24 -40.93 38.58 25.08
C ASP A 24 -40.29 37.18 24.95
N THR A 25 -38.97 37.09 25.10
CA THR A 25 -38.22 35.83 24.88
C THR A 25 -38.66 34.65 25.78
N PRO A 26 -38.96 34.82 27.10
CA PRO A 26 -39.48 33.76 27.96
C PRO A 26 -40.99 33.52 27.80
N MET A 27 -41.67 34.23 26.92
CA MET A 27 -43.11 34.12 26.74
C MET A 27 -43.51 32.73 26.21
N THR A 28 -44.56 32.18 26.81
CA THR A 28 -45.04 30.82 26.49
C THR A 28 -45.85 30.83 25.20
N ILE A 29 -45.81 29.73 24.45
CA ILE A 29 -46.55 29.56 23.18
C ILE A 29 -48.04 29.96 23.24
N LYS A 30 -48.72 29.76 24.38
CA LYS A 30 -50.11 30.19 24.57
C LYS A 30 -50.25 31.71 24.53
N LYS A 31 -49.38 32.41 25.27
CA LYS A 31 -49.33 33.87 25.32
C LYS A 31 -48.97 34.46 23.96
N LEU A 32 -48.07 33.81 23.20
CA LEU A 32 -47.73 34.24 21.84
C LEU A 32 -48.96 34.19 20.91
N ARG A 33 -49.67 33.06 20.91
CA ARG A 33 -50.91 32.88 20.12
C ARG A 33 -52.01 33.87 20.52
N GLU A 34 -52.13 34.15 21.82
CA GLU A 34 -53.07 35.13 22.35
C GLU A 34 -52.74 36.55 21.90
N LEU A 35 -51.46 36.92 21.82
CA LEU A 35 -51.05 38.26 21.39
C LEU A 35 -51.42 38.53 19.93
N ILE A 36 -51.19 37.54 19.06
CA ILE A 36 -51.60 37.60 17.64
C ILE A 36 -53.12 37.72 17.52
N THR A 37 -53.88 36.92 18.27
CA THR A 37 -55.36 36.88 18.15
C THR A 37 -56.04 38.10 18.77
N ASN A 38 -55.43 38.70 19.80
CA ASN A 38 -55.96 39.87 20.50
C ASN A 38 -55.57 41.20 19.85
N ASP A 39 -54.72 41.18 18.82
CA ASP A 39 -54.34 42.40 18.10
C ASP A 39 -55.52 43.01 17.35
N ALA A 40 -55.63 44.35 17.39
CA ALA A 40 -56.74 45.07 16.78
C ALA A 40 -56.72 45.02 15.23
N ASN A 41 -55.55 44.74 14.64
CA ASN A 41 -55.33 44.63 13.20
C ASN A 41 -55.14 43.17 12.76
N TYR A 42 -55.54 42.19 13.58
CA TYR A 42 -55.41 40.78 13.24
C TYR A 42 -56.14 40.44 11.93
N ASP A 43 -55.37 40.03 10.92
CA ASP A 43 -55.85 39.45 9.68
C ASP A 43 -55.39 37.97 9.63
N GLU A 44 -56.38 37.07 9.58
CA GLU A 44 -56.14 35.64 9.59
C GLU A 44 -55.44 35.13 8.32
N GLU A 45 -55.76 35.66 7.14
CA GLU A 45 -55.13 35.23 5.89
C GLU A 45 -53.70 35.74 5.80
N PHE A 46 -53.48 37.01 6.17
CA PHE A 46 -52.15 37.60 6.20
C PHE A 46 -51.22 36.87 7.20
N SER A 47 -51.69 36.69 8.44
CA SER A 47 -50.92 36.01 9.49
C SER A 47 -50.63 34.55 9.14
N LYS A 48 -51.58 33.88 8.47
CA LYS A 48 -51.39 32.50 7.99
C LYS A 48 -50.35 32.43 6.87
N ASN A 49 -50.39 33.34 5.90
CA ASN A 49 -49.39 33.37 4.82
C ASN A 49 -47.99 33.60 5.38
N LEU A 50 -47.86 34.56 6.30
CA LEU A 50 -46.58 34.85 6.95
C LEU A 50 -46.03 33.67 7.74
N TYR A 51 -46.91 32.94 8.44
CA TYR A 51 -46.55 31.70 9.11
C TYR A 51 -46.12 30.60 8.13
N GLU A 52 -46.80 30.45 7.00
CA GLU A 52 -46.44 29.48 5.97
C GLU A 52 -45.04 29.79 5.40
N ASP A 53 -44.74 31.07 5.13
CA ASP A 53 -43.43 31.54 4.68
C ASP A 53 -42.32 31.23 5.70
N ILE A 54 -42.55 31.47 7.01
CA ILE A 54 -41.60 31.13 8.09
C ILE A 54 -41.29 29.64 8.13
N VAL A 55 -42.33 28.81 8.04
CA VAL A 55 -42.18 27.35 8.04
C VAL A 55 -41.44 26.86 6.80
N GLU A 56 -41.72 27.44 5.63
CA GLU A 56 -41.03 27.11 4.39
C GLU A 56 -39.56 27.54 4.45
N GLU A 57 -39.27 28.74 4.93
CA GLU A 57 -37.89 29.23 5.10
C GLU A 57 -37.11 28.36 6.10
N GLY A 58 -37.75 27.92 7.20
CA GLY A 58 -37.17 27.00 8.16
C GLY A 58 -36.75 25.67 7.52
N LYS A 59 -37.63 25.08 6.71
CA LYS A 59 -37.34 23.84 5.97
C LYS A 59 -36.24 24.03 4.92
N ALA A 60 -36.28 25.14 4.18
CA ALA A 60 -35.27 25.43 3.16
C ALA A 60 -33.88 25.63 3.79
N LYS A 61 -33.79 26.29 4.94
CA LYS A 61 -32.55 26.45 5.71
C LYS A 61 -32.02 25.10 6.20
N GLU A 62 -32.89 24.23 6.71
CA GLU A 62 -32.51 22.88 7.16
C GLU A 62 -31.99 22.03 5.99
N GLU A 63 -32.70 22.00 4.87
CA GLU A 63 -32.30 21.26 3.66
C GLU A 63 -30.95 21.77 3.13
N LEU A 64 -30.74 23.08 3.09
CA LEU A 64 -29.48 23.67 2.67
C LEU A 64 -28.33 23.29 3.63
N ALA A 65 -28.57 23.29 4.94
CA ALA A 65 -27.60 22.86 5.93
C ALA A 65 -27.27 21.35 5.82
N GLU A 66 -28.27 20.50 5.57
CA GLU A 66 -28.06 19.08 5.32
C GLU A 66 -27.25 18.85 4.04
N LYS A 67 -27.61 19.55 2.95
CA LYS A 67 -26.88 19.50 1.69
C LYS A 67 -25.42 19.93 1.84
N GLN A 68 -25.17 21.01 2.58
CA GLN A 68 -23.81 21.46 2.90
C GLN A 68 -23.03 20.42 3.71
N ARG A 69 -23.67 19.74 4.68
CA ARG A 69 -23.03 18.66 5.45
C ARG A 69 -22.67 17.48 4.57
N LEU A 70 -23.56 17.07 3.67
CA LEU A 70 -23.30 15.99 2.71
C LEU A 70 -22.18 16.35 1.74
N GLU A 71 -22.17 17.58 1.23
CA GLU A 71 -21.11 18.08 0.35
C GLU A 71 -19.76 18.12 1.05
N ALA A 72 -19.71 18.62 2.29
CA ALA A 72 -18.49 18.62 3.11
C ALA A 72 -17.98 17.20 3.34
N LEU A 73 -18.85 16.24 3.66
CA LEU A 73 -18.48 14.84 3.81
C LEU A 73 -17.90 14.27 2.51
N ALA A 74 -18.55 14.53 1.37
CA ALA A 74 -18.06 14.13 0.06
C ALA A 74 -16.69 14.75 -0.28
N GLU A 75 -16.47 16.02 0.07
CA GLU A 75 -15.18 16.69 -0.11
C GLU A 75 -14.09 16.07 0.77
N THR A 76 -14.40 15.73 2.02
CA THR A 76 -13.45 15.03 2.90
C THR A 76 -13.08 13.65 2.37
N HIS A 77 -14.06 12.89 1.85
CA HIS A 77 -13.82 11.58 1.25
C HIS A 77 -12.93 11.70 0.01
N ARG A 78 -13.21 12.67 -0.86
CA ARG A 78 -12.39 12.94 -2.06
C ARG A 78 -10.96 13.35 -1.72
N LYS A 79 -10.77 14.14 -0.66
CA LYS A 79 -9.43 14.51 -0.16
C LYS A 79 -8.67 13.29 0.38
N ALA A 80 -9.33 12.45 1.17
CA ALA A 80 -8.74 11.22 1.71
C ALA A 80 -8.31 10.25 0.59
N GLU A 81 -9.14 10.06 -0.43
CA GLU A 81 -8.82 9.21 -1.59
C GLU A 81 -7.60 9.73 -2.37
N LEU A 82 -7.49 11.05 -2.57
CA LEU A 82 -6.33 11.65 -3.21
C LEU A 82 -5.05 11.48 -2.37
N GLU A 83 -5.13 11.66 -1.06
CA GLU A 83 -4.00 11.47 -0.16
C GLU A 83 -3.54 10.02 -0.14
N GLU A 84 -4.47 9.06 -0.09
CA GLU A 84 -4.14 7.63 -0.15
C GLU A 84 -3.48 7.27 -1.48
N LYS A 85 -4.01 7.77 -2.60
CA LYS A 85 -3.40 7.59 -3.92
C LYS A 85 -1.98 8.16 -3.98
N GLN A 86 -1.76 9.36 -3.45
CA GLN A 86 -0.42 9.96 -3.36
C GLN A 86 0.53 9.14 -2.50
N ARG A 87 0.08 8.59 -1.37
CA ARG A 87 0.88 7.69 -0.54
C ARG A 87 1.28 6.42 -1.29
N GLN A 88 0.35 5.85 -2.06
CA GLN A 88 0.61 4.66 -2.86
C GLN A 88 1.60 4.95 -3.99
N GLU A 89 1.45 6.09 -4.68
CA GLU A 89 2.39 6.53 -5.70
C GLU A 89 3.79 6.78 -5.10
N ALA A 90 3.88 7.44 -3.94
CA ALA A 90 5.16 7.63 -3.24
C ALA A 90 5.82 6.30 -2.85
N LEU A 91 5.04 5.32 -2.39
CA LEU A 91 5.56 3.99 -2.05
C LEU A 91 6.04 3.22 -3.28
N THR A 92 5.33 3.33 -4.41
CA THR A 92 5.76 2.69 -5.66
C THR A 92 7.02 3.37 -6.22
N GLU A 93 7.13 4.69 -6.14
CA GLU A 93 8.32 5.42 -6.53
C GLU A 93 9.53 5.07 -5.65
N LEU A 94 9.33 4.96 -4.32
CA LEU A 94 10.36 4.54 -3.38
C LEU A 94 10.89 3.15 -3.74
N LYS A 95 9.99 2.16 -3.93
CA LYS A 95 10.38 0.81 -4.37
C LYS A 95 11.14 0.82 -5.69
N ARG A 96 10.78 1.73 -6.60
CA ARG A 96 11.49 1.90 -7.88
C ARG A 96 12.91 2.44 -7.67
N LYS A 97 13.08 3.42 -6.77
CA LYS A 97 14.39 3.98 -6.40
C LYS A 97 15.27 2.94 -5.72
N ASP A 98 14.73 2.20 -4.75
CA ASP A 98 15.44 1.13 -4.05
C ASP A 98 15.94 0.06 -5.03
N LYS A 99 15.12 -0.33 -6.02
CA LYS A 99 15.52 -1.28 -7.06
C LYS A 99 16.69 -0.77 -7.90
N VAL A 100 16.64 0.50 -8.32
CA VAL A 100 17.71 1.13 -9.11
C VAL A 100 19.00 1.25 -8.30
N GLU A 101 18.90 1.61 -7.02
CA GLU A 101 20.06 1.68 -6.13
C GLU A 101 20.69 0.30 -5.91
N LEU A 102 19.87 -0.74 -5.73
CA LEU A 102 20.34 -2.12 -5.61
C LEU A 102 21.06 -2.58 -6.89
N GLU A 103 20.52 -2.28 -8.07
CA GLU A 103 21.17 -2.55 -9.35
C GLU A 103 22.51 -1.80 -9.48
N ARG A 104 22.56 -0.53 -9.06
CA ARG A 104 23.78 0.27 -9.06
C ARG A 104 24.86 -0.35 -8.15
N LEU A 105 24.50 -0.72 -6.93
CA LEU A 105 25.40 -1.36 -5.98
C LEU A 105 25.88 -2.72 -6.50
N LYS A 106 25.01 -3.49 -7.16
CA LYS A 106 25.39 -4.77 -7.77
C LYS A 106 26.42 -4.59 -8.89
N ILE A 107 26.23 -3.62 -9.79
CA ILE A 107 27.18 -3.30 -10.84
C ILE A 107 28.51 -2.81 -10.24
N GLU A 108 28.45 -1.91 -9.24
CA GLU A 108 29.64 -1.40 -8.57
C GLU A 108 30.43 -2.52 -7.87
N ALA A 109 29.76 -3.45 -7.21
CA ALA A 109 30.38 -4.62 -6.60
C ALA A 109 31.02 -5.52 -7.66
N GLN A 110 30.33 -5.80 -8.77
CA GLN A 110 30.87 -6.60 -9.89
C GLN A 110 32.11 -5.94 -10.53
N LEU A 111 32.11 -4.62 -10.68
CA LEU A 111 33.26 -3.85 -11.18
C LEU A 111 34.44 -3.91 -10.19
N LYS A 112 34.19 -3.72 -8.88
CA LYS A 112 35.21 -3.83 -7.83
C LYS A 112 35.80 -5.24 -7.72
N LEU A 113 34.99 -6.27 -7.97
CA LEU A 113 35.40 -7.68 -7.96
C LEU A 113 36.02 -8.15 -9.29
N GLY A 114 36.04 -7.32 -10.34
CA GLY A 114 36.60 -7.67 -11.65
C GLY A 114 35.87 -8.82 -12.36
N THR A 115 34.60 -9.07 -12.03
CA THR A 115 33.82 -10.19 -12.59
C THR A 115 32.91 -9.71 -13.72
N THR A 116 33.38 -9.82 -14.97
CA THR A 116 32.48 -9.85 -16.13
C THR A 116 31.84 -11.23 -16.18
N THR A 117 30.61 -11.38 -15.72
CA THR A 117 29.88 -12.65 -15.85
C THR A 117 28.57 -12.40 -16.57
N ASN A 118 28.56 -12.78 -17.84
CA ASN A 118 27.36 -13.22 -18.54
C ASN A 118 26.67 -14.30 -17.71
N GLU A 119 25.35 -14.32 -17.82
CA GLU A 119 24.42 -15.31 -17.31
C GLU A 119 25.00 -16.73 -17.30
N ALA A 120 25.51 -17.13 -16.14
CA ALA A 120 25.59 -18.51 -15.73
C ALA A 120 25.52 -18.50 -14.21
N ASP A 121 24.49 -19.15 -13.72
CA ASP A 121 24.27 -19.46 -12.32
C ASP A 121 25.53 -20.14 -11.74
N TYR A 122 26.36 -19.36 -11.06
CA TYR A 122 27.56 -19.80 -10.35
C TYR A 122 27.36 -19.74 -8.82
N SER A 123 26.11 -19.92 -8.36
CA SER A 123 25.78 -20.04 -6.93
C SER A 123 26.48 -21.21 -6.23
N GLN A 124 27.22 -22.04 -6.97
CA GLN A 124 27.89 -23.24 -6.47
C GLN A 124 29.29 -23.41 -7.05
N LEU A 125 30.04 -22.33 -7.26
CA LEU A 125 31.48 -22.49 -7.43
C LEU A 125 32.06 -23.13 -6.17
N PRO A 126 32.92 -24.16 -6.31
CA PRO A 126 33.53 -24.84 -5.16
C PRO A 126 34.20 -23.79 -4.27
N ASN A 127 33.77 -23.70 -2.99
CA ASN A 127 34.35 -22.76 -2.04
C ASN A 127 35.88 -22.88 -2.11
N LYS A 128 36.58 -21.79 -2.49
CA LYS A 128 38.04 -21.77 -2.67
C LYS A 128 38.78 -22.24 -1.42
N GLU A 129 38.15 -22.17 -0.25
CA GLU A 129 38.69 -22.68 1.01
C GLU A 129 38.74 -24.21 1.04
N VAL A 130 37.70 -24.90 0.54
CA VAL A 130 37.61 -26.36 0.51
C VAL A 130 38.66 -26.96 -0.43
N SER A 131 38.88 -26.33 -1.60
CA SER A 131 39.89 -26.78 -2.57
C SER A 131 41.33 -26.71 -2.04
N LYS A 132 41.60 -25.99 -0.95
CA LYS A 132 42.93 -25.99 -0.28
C LYS A 132 43.20 -27.27 0.51
N PHE A 133 42.15 -27.96 0.95
CA PHE A 133 42.25 -29.18 1.76
C PHE A 133 42.24 -30.46 0.91
N LEU A 134 41.94 -30.33 -0.39
CA LEU A 134 41.94 -31.43 -1.34
C LEU A 134 43.29 -31.48 -2.06
N HIS A 135 43.86 -32.69 -2.15
CA HIS A 135 45.08 -32.94 -2.90
C HIS A 135 44.80 -32.84 -4.40
N ARG A 136 45.73 -32.28 -5.18
CA ARG A 136 45.64 -32.27 -6.65
C ARG A 136 46.28 -33.53 -7.21
N PHE A 137 45.69 -34.08 -8.26
CA PHE A 137 46.24 -35.28 -8.90
C PHE A 137 47.56 -34.97 -9.60
N GLU A 138 48.56 -35.80 -9.32
CA GLU A 138 49.82 -35.80 -10.05
C GLU A 138 49.85 -36.96 -11.05
N VAL A 139 50.39 -36.74 -12.26
CA VAL A 139 50.45 -37.76 -13.33
C VAL A 139 51.24 -39.02 -12.93
N LYS A 140 52.05 -38.92 -11.88
CA LYS A 140 52.82 -40.04 -11.33
C LYS A 140 52.02 -40.89 -10.32
N GLU A 141 50.88 -40.40 -9.86
CA GLU A 141 50.03 -41.07 -8.88
C GLU A 141 49.11 -42.09 -9.57
N ASP A 142 48.81 -43.18 -8.86
CA ASP A 142 47.81 -44.15 -9.31
C ASP A 142 46.41 -43.53 -9.22
N MET A 143 45.70 -43.44 -10.35
CA MET A 143 44.37 -42.85 -10.42
C MET A 143 43.35 -43.53 -9.51
N SER A 144 43.44 -44.85 -9.35
CA SER A 144 42.53 -45.62 -8.50
C SER A 144 42.75 -45.25 -7.03
N LEU A 145 44.02 -45.15 -6.63
CA LEU A 145 44.38 -44.73 -5.27
C LEU A 145 43.95 -43.28 -4.99
N TYR A 146 44.18 -42.39 -5.95
CA TYR A 146 43.76 -40.99 -5.85
C TYR A 146 42.25 -40.84 -5.66
N LEU A 147 41.43 -41.58 -6.43
CA LEU A 147 39.98 -41.52 -6.32
C LEU A 147 39.48 -42.00 -4.94
N ILE A 148 40.07 -43.06 -4.39
CA ILE A 148 39.76 -43.55 -3.04
C ILE A 148 40.10 -42.49 -1.98
N LEU A 149 41.27 -41.84 -2.12
CA LEU A 149 41.69 -40.77 -1.21
C LEU A 149 40.78 -39.56 -1.32
N PHE A 150 40.44 -39.14 -2.54
CA PHE A 150 39.50 -38.06 -2.82
C PHE A 150 38.15 -38.34 -2.18
N GLU A 151 37.57 -39.53 -2.39
CA GLU A 151 36.29 -39.94 -1.80
C GLU A 151 36.32 -39.81 -0.27
N ARG A 152 37.38 -40.30 0.38
CA ARG A 152 37.54 -40.17 1.83
C ARG A 152 37.60 -38.69 2.28
N GLN A 153 38.28 -37.82 1.52
CA GLN A 153 38.41 -36.40 1.86
C GLN A 153 37.10 -35.65 1.71
N VAL A 154 36.34 -35.89 0.64
CA VAL A 154 35.05 -35.23 0.44
C VAL A 154 34.02 -35.67 1.47
N HIS A 155 34.06 -36.94 1.91
CA HIS A 155 33.25 -37.41 3.04
C HIS A 155 33.67 -36.74 4.36
N ARG A 156 34.98 -36.63 4.63
CA ARG A 156 35.51 -35.97 5.84
C ARG A 156 35.12 -34.49 5.91
N LEU A 157 35.04 -33.82 4.77
CA LEU A 157 34.65 -32.42 4.63
C LEU A 157 33.12 -32.24 4.50
N SER A 158 32.35 -33.33 4.59
CA SER A 158 30.89 -33.34 4.45
C SER A 158 30.40 -32.60 3.18
N ILE A 159 31.10 -32.77 2.06
CA ILE A 159 30.76 -32.12 0.80
C ILE A 159 29.52 -32.82 0.20
N PRO A 160 28.48 -32.08 -0.21
CA PRO A 160 27.32 -32.64 -0.91
C PRO A 160 27.72 -33.36 -2.21
N LYS A 161 27.09 -34.50 -2.50
CA LYS A 161 27.44 -35.37 -3.65
C LYS A 161 27.33 -34.66 -4.99
N GLU A 162 26.43 -33.69 -5.07
CA GLU A 162 26.16 -32.85 -6.24
C GLU A 162 27.42 -32.07 -6.68
N HIS A 163 28.36 -31.84 -5.75
CA HIS A 163 29.59 -31.09 -6.01
C HIS A 163 30.82 -31.96 -6.25
N TRP A 164 30.76 -33.28 -5.98
CA TRP A 164 31.95 -34.14 -6.02
C TRP A 164 32.62 -34.14 -7.40
N VAL A 165 31.83 -34.21 -8.46
CA VAL A 165 32.35 -34.20 -9.84
C VAL A 165 33.03 -32.87 -10.15
N SER A 166 32.46 -31.75 -9.72
CA SER A 166 33.04 -30.42 -9.93
C SER A 166 34.39 -30.26 -9.22
N TYR A 167 34.47 -30.69 -7.95
CA TYR A 167 35.72 -30.68 -7.19
C TYR A 167 36.77 -31.60 -7.81
N LEU A 168 36.38 -32.82 -8.20
CA LEU A 168 37.29 -33.77 -8.83
C LEU A 168 37.86 -33.20 -10.13
N LEU A 169 37.01 -32.66 -11.00
CA LEU A 169 37.41 -32.10 -12.28
C LEU A 169 38.38 -30.91 -12.13
N GLY A 170 38.21 -30.10 -11.10
CA GLY A 170 39.09 -28.97 -10.79
C GLY A 170 40.45 -29.35 -10.18
N LEU A 171 40.60 -30.60 -9.71
CA LEU A 171 41.85 -31.11 -9.11
C LEU A 171 42.65 -31.99 -10.08
N LEU A 172 42.03 -32.41 -11.18
CA LEU A 172 42.70 -33.12 -12.26
C LEU A 172 43.44 -32.13 -13.17
N PRO A 173 44.62 -32.52 -13.70
CA PRO A 173 45.27 -31.79 -14.78
C PRO A 173 44.31 -31.54 -15.95
N PRO A 174 44.38 -30.37 -16.60
CA PRO A 174 43.46 -30.00 -17.66
C PRO A 174 43.45 -31.02 -18.80
N GLU A 175 44.57 -31.67 -19.09
CA GLU A 175 44.69 -32.70 -20.13
C GLU A 175 43.74 -33.88 -19.86
N ILE A 176 43.62 -34.30 -18.60
CA ILE A 176 42.78 -35.43 -18.18
C ILE A 176 41.32 -34.98 -18.06
N SER A 177 41.08 -33.80 -17.46
CA SER A 177 39.72 -33.29 -17.28
C SER A 177 39.02 -33.02 -18.61
N HIS A 178 39.73 -32.53 -19.63
CA HIS A 178 39.19 -32.35 -20.98
C HIS A 178 38.87 -33.68 -21.66
N ILE A 179 39.64 -34.75 -21.42
CA ILE A 179 39.35 -36.09 -21.96
C ILE A 179 38.08 -36.65 -21.32
N ILE A 180 37.91 -36.50 -20.00
CA ILE A 180 36.75 -37.02 -19.26
C ILE A 180 35.48 -36.23 -19.59
N ALA A 181 35.58 -34.89 -19.68
CA ALA A 181 34.45 -34.03 -20.04
C ALA A 181 34.00 -34.24 -21.51
N ARG A 182 34.93 -34.64 -22.38
CA ARG A 182 34.65 -35.02 -23.76
C ARG A 182 34.16 -36.47 -23.79
N LYS A 183 32.86 -36.64 -23.55
CA LYS A 183 32.09 -37.89 -23.74
C LYS A 183 32.68 -38.72 -24.91
N PRO A 184 33.11 -39.97 -24.72
CA PRO A 184 33.70 -40.72 -25.82
C PRO A 184 32.58 -41.07 -26.81
N ASN A 185 32.69 -40.57 -28.05
CA ASN A 185 31.95 -41.12 -29.19
C ASN A 185 32.54 -42.50 -29.50
N LEU A 186 32.21 -43.50 -28.67
CA LEU A 186 32.43 -44.90 -29.01
C LEU A 186 31.45 -45.23 -30.14
N LYS A 187 31.88 -44.97 -31.38
CA LYS A 187 31.34 -45.67 -32.55
C LYS A 187 31.72 -47.14 -32.37
N ASN A 188 30.77 -47.93 -31.89
CA ASN A 188 30.78 -49.38 -32.01
C ASN A 188 31.09 -49.72 -33.48
N ARG A 189 32.15 -50.49 -33.70
CA ARG A 189 32.52 -51.05 -35.00
C ARG A 189 32.13 -52.51 -35.03
#